data_AF-A0A946UVV3-F1
#
_entry.id   AF-A0A946UVV3-F1
#
_cell.length_a   1.000
_cell.length_b   1.000
_cell.length_c   1.000
_cell.angle_alpha   90.00
_cell.angle_beta   90.00
_cell.angle_gamma   90.00
#
_symmetry.space_group_name_H-M   'P 1'
#
loop_
_entity.id
_entity.type
_entity.pdbx_description
1 polymer ?
#
loop_
_entity_poly.entity_id
_entity_poly.type
_entity_poly.pdbx_seq_one_letter_code
_entity_poly.pdbx_strand_id
1 'polypeptide(L)' 'MKSPVRVTITGAAGQIGYQLAFRIASGQMLGSEQP' A
#
# COMPACT_ATOMS: atom_id res chain seq x y z
N MET A 1 -10.15 -9.70 -12.55
CA MET A 1 -9.26 -9.24 -11.45
C MET A 1 -8.23 -8.31 -12.06
N LYS A 2 -8.03 -7.11 -11.51
CA LYS A 2 -7.00 -6.19 -12.02
C LYS A 2 -5.60 -6.75 -11.75
N SER A 3 -4.65 -6.45 -12.62
CA SER A 3 -3.25 -6.82 -12.39
C SER A 3 -2.72 -6.11 -11.14
N PRO A 4 -1.99 -6.79 -10.24
CA PRO A 4 -1.43 -6.17 -9.04
C PRO A 4 -0.45 -5.04 -9.37
N VAL A 5 -0.41 -4.01 -8.52
CA VAL A 5 0.54 -2.90 -8.63
C VAL A 5 1.66 -3.09 -7.61
N ARG A 6 2.92 -2.96 -8.05
CA ARG A 6 4.07 -3.00 -7.15
C ARG A 6 4.34 -1.60 -6.62
N VAL A 7 4.31 -1.46 -5.29
CA VAL A 7 4.59 -0.18 -4.61
C VAL A 7 5.87 -0.32 -3.80
N THR A 8 6.86 0.54 -4.09
CA THR A 8 8.10 0.63 -3.30
C THR A 8 7.91 1.62 -2.17
N ILE A 9 8.16 1.18 -0.94
CA ILE A 9 8.13 2.04 0.26
C ILE A 9 9.55 2.12 0.83
N THR A 10 10.18 3.30 0.77
CA THR A 10 11.46 3.55 1.45
C THR A 10 11.22 3.85 2.93
N GLY A 11 12.17 3.50 3.80
CA GLY A 11 12.01 3.69 5.25
C GLY A 11 10.80 2.96 5.85
N ALA A 12 10.40 1.82 5.27
CA ALA A 12 9.16 1.10 5.62
C ALA A 12 9.06 0.69 7.10
N ALA A 13 10.19 0.50 7.79
CA ALA A 13 10.22 0.18 9.22
C ALA A 13 10.02 1.40 10.14
N GLY A 14 10.04 2.62 9.61
CA GLY A 14 9.74 3.84 10.37
C GLY A 14 8.23 3.98 10.66
N GLN A 15 7.88 4.87 11.60
CA GLN A 15 6.47 5.06 12.04
C GLN A 15 5.51 5.35 10.87
N ILE A 16 5.92 6.23 9.95
CA ILE A 16 5.12 6.58 8.77
C ILE A 16 4.98 5.37 7.83
N GLY A 17 6.09 4.68 7.54
CA GLY A 17 6.10 3.52 6.65
C GLY A 17 5.21 2.39 7.16
N TYR A 18 5.28 2.10 8.46
CA TYR A 18 4.47 1.07 9.10
C TYR A 18 2.97 1.38 8.98
N GLN A 19 2.56 2.60 9.34
CA GLN A 19 1.15 3.02 9.25
C GLN A 19 0.65 3.06 7.79
N LEU A 20 1.50 3.51 6.86
CA LEU A 20 1.18 3.65 5.45
C LEU A 20 0.96 2.29 4.77
N ALA A 21 1.78 1.28 5.09
CA ALA A 21 1.70 -0.04 4.46
C ALA A 21 0.31 -0.67 4.56
N PHE A 22 -0.33 -0.58 5.74
CA PHE A 22 -1.66 -1.14 5.95
C PHE A 22 -2.76 -0.37 5.22
N ARG A 23 -2.62 0.95 5.07
CA ARG A 23 -3.58 1.78 4.30
C ARG A 23 -3.47 1.53 2.80
N ILE A 24 -2.27 1.28 2.30
CA ILE A 24 -2.07 0.86 0.90
C ILE A 24 -2.71 -0.51 0.67
N ALA A 25 -2.42 -1.47 1.53
CA ALA A 25 -2.97 -2.83 1.44
C ALA A 25 -4.51 -2.88 1.56
N SER A 26 -5.12 -1.93 2.27
CA SER A 26 -6.58 -1.81 2.37
C SER A 26 -7.23 -1.12 1.17
N GLY A 27 -6.46 -0.77 0.13
CA GLY A 27 -6.96 -0.09 -1.06
C GLY A 27 -7.28 1.39 -0.87
N GLN A 28 -6.91 2.03 0.25
CA GLN A 28 -7.19 3.46 0.46
C GLN A 28 -6.39 4.39 -0.47
N MET A 29 -5.27 3.90 -1.03
CA MET A 29 -4.44 4.67 -1.96
C MET A 29 -4.84 4.46 -3.42
N LEU A 30 -5.15 3.21 -3.81
CA LEU A 30 -5.32 2.79 -5.21
C LEU A 30 -6.76 2.37 -5.56
N GLY A 31 -7.67 2.38 -4.59
CA GLY A 31 -9.05 1.92 -4.69
C GLY A 31 -9.25 0.50 -4.16
N SER A 32 -10.47 0.19 -3.71
CA SER A 32 -10.84 -1.12 -3.14
C SER A 32 -10.71 -2.29 -4.11
N GLU A 33 -10.74 -2.01 -5.42
CA GLU A 33 -10.68 -3.01 -6.48
C GLU A 33 -9.25 -3.31 -6.96
N GLN A 34 -8.24 -2.66 -6.38
CA GLN A 34 -6.84 -2.85 -6.73
C GLN A 34 -6.18 -3.85 -5.76
N PRO A 35 -5.86 -5.07 -6.21
CA PRO A 35 -5.07 -6.02 -5.43
C PRO A 35 -3.59 -5.63 -5.38
#